data_AF-A0A7C3JBL4-F1
#
_entry.id   AF-A0A7C3JBL4-F1
#
_cell.length_a   1.000
_cell.length_b   1.000
_cell.length_c   1.000
_cell.angle_alpha   90.00
_cell.angle_beta   90.00
_cell.angle_gamma   90.00
#
_symmetry.space_group_name_H-M   'P 1'
#
loop_
_entity.id
_entity.type
_entity.pdbx_description
1 polymer ?
#
loop_
_entity_poly.entity_id
_entity_poly.type
_entity_poly.pdbx_seq_one_letter_code
_entity_poly.pdbx_strand_id
1 'polypeptide(L)'
;MPRKRGWEFKAMKKKSLLEMLPYPKGWMKWLYKTPIQLYRLGLGFLVGRLFMIMTTVGRKSGKPRHTAIEFHEYKGRRYVFSAWGTKADWYRNIESNPHITIQTWRGAESVLARRITSDAELAEAFAFAMANPSMRFVMKSAGFGKTLEQFLDQKERFTFVTFDSTDHATPEPVRSDLAWVWGFFLPLALTATTGIVFRTAAQWSVREAAYLLGFAFYWLFWCLLVPGLVFRKEGVGSLLKDQKPLFTSGNWLAVMLWLVVTLAAVFMYVGEFIRAPLTLILLAIPLATVNGICEELLWRGLYVRAFPGSPWLGVIVPAIGFALWHFVPQTLYPAENQLGFVLSTLFLGLAYGFIAYRTGSAKWTALSHSLSGIIALSGYLAPSVLALIA
;
A
#
# COMPACT_ATOMS: atom_id res chain seq x y z
N MET A 1 -36.62 -73.08 2.96
CA MET A 1 -36.15 -71.68 3.12
C MET A 1 -35.08 -71.62 4.21
N PRO A 2 -33.88 -71.08 3.92
CA PRO A 2 -33.12 -70.37 4.94
C PRO A 2 -32.74 -68.95 4.49
N ARG A 3 -32.90 -68.01 5.42
CA ARG A 3 -32.65 -66.56 5.30
C ARG A 3 -31.19 -66.26 4.90
N LYS A 4 -30.99 -65.57 3.77
CA LYS A 4 -29.72 -64.89 3.48
C LYS A 4 -29.59 -63.66 4.39
N ARG A 5 -28.60 -63.66 5.28
CA ARG A 5 -28.13 -62.47 6.00
C ARG A 5 -27.47 -61.53 5.00
N GLY A 6 -28.15 -60.45 4.62
CA GLY A 6 -27.57 -59.35 3.86
C GLY A 6 -26.68 -58.51 4.76
N TRP A 7 -25.38 -58.51 4.48
CA TRP A 7 -24.44 -57.56 5.05
C TRP A 7 -24.58 -56.24 4.27
N GLU A 8 -25.30 -55.27 4.81
CA GLU A 8 -25.28 -53.90 4.28
C GLU A 8 -23.94 -53.26 4.61
N PHE A 9 -23.02 -53.27 3.64
CA PHE A 9 -21.87 -52.38 3.64
C PHE A 9 -22.40 -50.94 3.52
N LYS A 10 -22.52 -50.23 4.65
CA LYS A 10 -22.59 -48.77 4.66
C LYS A 10 -21.35 -48.25 3.94
N ALA A 11 -21.51 -47.83 2.69
CA ALA A 11 -20.45 -47.21 1.92
C ALA A 11 -19.89 -46.03 2.74
N MET A 12 -18.66 -46.16 3.23
CA MET A 12 -17.96 -45.06 3.87
C MET A 12 -17.85 -43.92 2.85
N LYS A 13 -18.64 -42.86 3.03
CA LYS A 13 -18.53 -41.61 2.25
C LYS A 13 -17.06 -41.16 2.30
N LYS A 14 -16.38 -41.27 1.16
CA LYS A 14 -14.97 -40.88 1.02
C LYS A 14 -14.88 -39.38 1.30
N LYS A 15 -14.14 -38.99 2.35
CA LYS A 15 -13.96 -37.58 2.71
C LYS A 15 -13.29 -36.84 1.55
N SER A 16 -13.75 -35.62 1.26
CA SER A 16 -13.15 -34.80 0.21
C SER A 16 -11.75 -34.32 0.60
N LEU A 17 -10.95 -33.88 -0.39
CA LEU A 17 -9.59 -33.40 -0.13
C LEU A 17 -9.57 -32.22 0.86
N LEU A 18 -10.59 -31.35 0.79
CA LEU A 18 -10.80 -30.24 1.72
C LEU A 18 -11.23 -30.68 3.13
N GLU A 19 -12.04 -31.73 3.25
CA GLU A 19 -12.42 -32.31 4.55
C GLU A 19 -11.25 -33.02 5.25
N MET A 20 -10.22 -33.41 4.51
CA MET A 20 -8.98 -34.00 5.02
C MET A 20 -7.94 -32.94 5.44
N LEU A 21 -8.12 -31.66 5.08
CA LEU A 21 -7.16 -30.62 5.43
C LEU A 21 -7.17 -30.38 6.96
N PRO A 22 -6.07 -30.67 7.67
CA PRO A 22 -5.99 -30.39 9.09
C PRO A 22 -6.11 -28.89 9.33
N TYR A 23 -6.72 -28.52 10.46
CA TYR A 23 -6.76 -27.12 10.87
C TYR A 23 -5.33 -26.58 10.96
N PRO A 24 -5.03 -25.39 10.40
CA PRO A 24 -3.66 -24.92 10.27
C PRO A 24 -2.95 -24.82 11.61
N LYS A 25 -1.78 -25.47 11.71
CA LYS A 25 -0.86 -25.43 12.87
C LYS A 25 0.52 -24.92 12.42
N GLY A 26 1.33 -24.45 13.37
CA GLY A 26 2.72 -24.03 13.10
C GLY A 26 2.85 -22.91 12.08
N TRP A 27 3.76 -23.07 11.11
CA TRP A 27 4.10 -22.07 10.09
C TRP A 27 2.95 -21.79 9.10
N MET A 28 2.09 -22.78 8.80
CA MET A 28 0.91 -22.56 7.95
C MET A 28 -0.03 -21.50 8.56
N LYS A 29 -0.12 -21.44 9.90
CA LYS A 29 -0.88 -20.39 10.61
C LYS A 29 -0.35 -18.99 10.31
N TRP A 30 0.97 -18.84 10.10
CA TRP A 30 1.56 -17.56 9.71
C TRP A 30 1.15 -17.18 8.29
N LEU A 31 1.18 -18.12 7.34
CA LEU A 31 0.71 -17.89 5.97
C LEU A 31 -0.76 -17.42 5.92
N TYR A 32 -1.65 -18.07 6.68
CA TYR A 32 -3.06 -17.65 6.79
C TYR A 32 -3.25 -16.29 7.48
N LYS A 33 -2.26 -15.83 8.25
CA LYS A 33 -2.27 -14.50 8.90
C LYS A 33 -1.60 -13.42 8.06
N THR A 34 -0.89 -13.76 6.99
CA THR A 34 -0.21 -12.79 6.13
C THR A 34 -1.14 -11.69 5.64
N PRO A 35 -2.38 -11.96 5.17
CA PRO A 35 -3.29 -10.89 4.79
C PRO A 35 -3.57 -9.93 5.95
N ILE A 36 -3.78 -10.44 7.17
CA ILE A 36 -4.02 -9.60 8.36
C ILE A 36 -2.83 -8.66 8.60
N GLN A 37 -1.60 -9.14 8.48
CA GLN A 37 -0.41 -8.29 8.66
C GLN A 37 -0.31 -7.21 7.58
N LEU A 38 -0.66 -7.53 6.33
CA LEU A 38 -0.71 -6.52 5.26
C LEU A 38 -1.74 -5.43 5.55
N TYR A 39 -2.92 -5.78 6.07
CA TYR A 39 -3.89 -4.78 6.54
C TYR A 39 -3.32 -3.92 7.69
N ARG A 40 -2.64 -4.54 8.65
CA ARG A 40 -1.96 -3.80 9.75
C ARG A 40 -0.83 -2.90 9.27
N LEU A 41 -0.18 -3.23 8.16
CA LEU A 41 0.82 -2.37 7.50
C LEU A 41 0.17 -1.26 6.66
N GLY A 42 -1.16 -1.20 6.53
CA GLY A 42 -1.86 -0.30 5.62
C GLY A 42 -1.81 -0.74 4.14
N LEU A 43 -1.21 -1.91 3.87
CA LEU A 43 -1.07 -2.52 2.54
C LEU A 43 -2.22 -3.48 2.20
N GLY A 44 -3.35 -3.37 2.90
CA GLY A 44 -4.53 -4.21 2.68
C GLY A 44 -5.08 -4.13 1.26
N PHE A 45 -4.79 -3.07 0.50
CA PHE A 45 -5.21 -2.94 -0.90
C PHE A 45 -4.57 -3.97 -1.84
N LEU A 46 -3.37 -4.48 -1.52
CA LEU A 46 -2.67 -5.47 -2.34
C LEU A 46 -3.39 -6.82 -2.37
N VAL A 47 -4.03 -7.17 -1.26
CA VAL A 47 -4.68 -8.47 -1.06
C VAL A 47 -6.19 -8.36 -0.87
N GLY A 48 -6.71 -7.16 -0.63
CA GLY A 48 -8.08 -6.92 -0.19
C GLY A 48 -9.17 -7.13 -1.25
N ARG A 49 -8.77 -7.44 -2.49
CA ARG A 49 -9.66 -7.91 -3.57
C ARG A 49 -9.92 -9.41 -3.50
N LEU A 50 -8.99 -10.17 -2.92
CA LEU A 50 -9.10 -11.62 -2.77
C LEU A 50 -9.44 -12.00 -1.34
N PHE A 51 -8.80 -11.36 -0.36
CA PHE A 51 -8.96 -11.63 1.07
C PHE A 51 -9.66 -10.48 1.79
N MET A 52 -10.81 -10.79 2.35
CA MET A 52 -11.54 -9.92 3.28
C MET A 52 -11.14 -10.24 4.70
N ILE A 53 -11.01 -9.23 5.55
CA ILE A 53 -10.86 -9.45 6.99
C ILE A 53 -12.24 -9.37 7.63
N MET A 54 -12.67 -10.47 8.25
CA MET A 54 -13.84 -10.49 9.11
C MET A 54 -13.42 -10.28 10.55
N THR A 55 -14.03 -9.31 11.22
CA THR A 55 -13.86 -9.08 12.65
C THR A 55 -15.13 -9.49 13.38
N THR A 56 -15.02 -10.55 14.18
CA THR A 56 -16.12 -11.12 14.98
C THR A 56 -15.90 -10.84 16.46
N VAL A 57 -16.97 -10.87 17.26
CA VAL A 57 -16.87 -10.88 18.73
C VAL A 57 -16.60 -12.30 19.20
N GLY A 58 -15.51 -12.53 19.92
CA GLY A 58 -15.18 -13.86 20.41
C GLY A 58 -16.17 -14.34 21.47
N ARG A 59 -17.01 -15.33 21.16
CA ARG A 59 -18.11 -15.82 22.02
C ARG A 59 -17.74 -16.16 23.48
N LYS A 60 -16.49 -16.57 23.72
CA LYS A 60 -15.98 -16.87 25.07
C LYS A 60 -15.26 -15.70 25.74
N SER A 61 -14.70 -14.79 24.95
CA SER A 61 -13.76 -13.77 25.45
C SER A 61 -14.30 -12.35 25.36
N GLY A 62 -15.37 -12.08 24.61
CA GLY A 62 -15.87 -10.75 24.28
C GLY A 62 -14.94 -9.92 23.36
N LYS A 63 -13.66 -10.29 23.21
CA LYS A 63 -12.69 -9.54 22.40
C LYS A 63 -12.90 -9.69 20.89
N PRO A 64 -12.58 -8.65 20.08
CA PRO A 64 -12.52 -8.76 18.62
C PRO A 64 -11.58 -9.86 18.13
N ARG A 65 -11.99 -10.60 17.11
CA ARG A 65 -11.24 -11.68 16.47
C ARG A 65 -11.21 -11.49 14.96
N HIS A 66 -10.01 -11.31 14.42
CA HIS A 66 -9.78 -11.07 13.00
C HIS A 66 -9.50 -12.38 12.27
N THR A 67 -10.22 -12.61 11.17
CA THR A 67 -10.03 -13.76 10.30
C THR A 67 -9.89 -13.26 8.87
N ALA A 68 -8.76 -13.56 8.22
CA ALA A 68 -8.62 -13.39 6.79
C ALA A 68 -9.36 -14.54 6.09
N ILE A 69 -10.25 -14.21 5.17
CA ILE A 69 -10.98 -15.20 4.39
C ILE A 69 -11.07 -14.78 2.93
N GLU A 70 -10.94 -15.74 2.04
CA GLU A 70 -11.25 -15.53 0.64
C GLU A 70 -12.74 -15.26 0.48
N PHE A 71 -13.09 -14.22 -0.27
CA PHE A 71 -14.48 -13.82 -0.49
C PHE A 71 -14.73 -13.61 -1.98
N HIS A 72 -16.00 -13.70 -2.36
CA HIS A 72 -16.43 -13.51 -3.73
C HIS A 72 -17.59 -12.53 -3.79
N GLU A 73 -17.58 -11.64 -4.79
CA GLU A 73 -18.65 -10.68 -5.03
C GLU A 73 -19.45 -11.12 -6.26
N TYR A 74 -20.76 -11.28 -6.11
CA TYR A 74 -21.68 -11.64 -7.19
C TYR A 74 -22.98 -10.86 -7.04
N LYS A 75 -23.40 -10.16 -8.11
CA LYS A 75 -24.57 -9.25 -8.11
C LYS A 75 -24.58 -8.27 -6.92
N GLY A 76 -23.42 -7.73 -6.55
CA GLY A 76 -23.27 -6.78 -5.43
C GLY A 76 -23.30 -7.40 -4.03
N ARG A 77 -23.54 -8.71 -3.90
CA ARG A 77 -23.49 -9.44 -2.62
C ARG A 77 -22.15 -10.14 -2.45
N ARG A 78 -21.68 -10.23 -1.20
CA ARG A 78 -20.41 -10.90 -0.86
C ARG A 78 -20.69 -12.26 -0.24
N TYR A 79 -19.96 -13.26 -0.71
CA TYR A 79 -20.11 -14.66 -0.33
C TYR A 79 -18.81 -15.20 0.22
N VAL A 80 -18.92 -15.94 1.31
CA VAL A 80 -17.82 -16.63 1.96
C VAL A 80 -18.17 -18.10 2.14
N PHE A 81 -17.19 -18.96 1.87
CA PHE A 81 -17.31 -20.40 1.99
C PHE A 81 -16.46 -20.91 3.16
N SER A 82 -17.08 -21.59 4.12
CA SER A 82 -16.36 -22.25 5.21
C SER A 82 -15.96 -23.67 4.82
N ALA A 83 -14.70 -23.86 4.45
CA ALA A 83 -14.15 -25.19 4.15
C ALA A 83 -14.20 -26.14 5.36
N TRP A 84 -14.12 -25.62 6.59
CA TRP A 84 -14.25 -26.39 7.84
C TRP A 84 -15.68 -26.38 8.42
N GLY A 85 -16.66 -25.87 7.66
CA GLY A 85 -18.07 -25.81 8.04
C GLY A 85 -18.32 -25.12 9.38
N THR A 86 -19.21 -25.70 10.18
CA THR A 86 -19.62 -25.21 11.51
C THR A 86 -18.55 -25.31 12.59
N LYS A 87 -17.42 -25.98 12.30
CA LYS A 87 -16.32 -26.14 13.26
C LYS A 87 -15.41 -24.91 13.32
N ALA A 88 -15.47 -24.04 12.32
CA ALA A 88 -14.62 -22.86 12.27
C ALA A 88 -14.98 -21.88 13.41
N ASP A 89 -13.98 -21.44 14.16
CA ASP A 89 -14.22 -20.54 15.31
C ASP A 89 -14.88 -19.22 14.92
N TRP A 90 -14.55 -18.67 13.75
CA TRP A 90 -15.17 -17.46 13.24
C TRP A 90 -16.66 -17.68 12.95
N TYR A 91 -17.05 -18.86 12.47
CA TYR A 91 -18.45 -19.18 12.19
C TYR A 91 -19.24 -19.32 13.50
N ARG A 92 -18.68 -20.04 14.49
CA ARG A 92 -19.30 -20.16 15.82
C ARG A 92 -19.41 -18.82 16.55
N ASN A 93 -18.54 -17.86 16.23
CA ASN A 93 -18.69 -16.49 16.75
C ASN A 93 -19.86 -15.77 16.07
N ILE A 94 -20.02 -15.91 14.74
CA ILE A 94 -21.16 -15.35 13.99
C ILE A 94 -22.49 -15.93 14.47
N GLU A 95 -22.56 -17.24 14.74
CA GLU A 95 -23.76 -17.88 15.30
C GLU A 95 -24.16 -17.28 16.66
N SER A 96 -23.18 -16.85 17.46
CA SER A 96 -23.41 -16.23 18.76
C SER A 96 -23.73 -14.74 18.66
N ASN A 97 -23.11 -14.03 17.71
CA ASN A 97 -23.39 -12.63 17.42
C ASN A 97 -23.12 -12.35 15.93
N PRO A 98 -24.17 -12.16 15.11
CA PRO A 98 -24.03 -11.99 13.67
C PRO A 98 -23.57 -10.59 13.25
N HIS A 99 -23.52 -9.61 14.15
CA HIS A 99 -23.07 -8.25 13.86
C HIS A 99 -21.54 -8.19 13.83
N ILE A 100 -20.97 -8.01 12.65
CA ILE A 100 -19.53 -8.08 12.41
C ILE A 100 -19.04 -6.91 11.56
N THR A 101 -17.74 -6.67 11.58
CA THR A 101 -17.09 -5.74 10.63
C THR A 101 -16.36 -6.54 9.58
N ILE A 102 -16.58 -6.19 8.32
CA ILE A 102 -15.80 -6.71 7.20
C ILE A 102 -14.91 -5.62 6.62
N GLN A 103 -13.69 -5.99 6.23
CA GLN A 103 -12.75 -5.08 5.58
C GLN A 103 -12.27 -5.67 4.27
N THR A 104 -12.40 -4.88 3.21
CA THR A 104 -11.89 -5.19 1.87
C THR A 104 -11.00 -4.05 1.40
N TRP A 105 -10.56 -4.12 0.14
CA TRP A 105 -9.91 -3.00 -0.52
C TRP A 105 -10.76 -1.71 -0.56
N ARG A 106 -12.09 -1.80 -0.40
CA ARG A 106 -13.00 -0.65 -0.40
C ARG A 106 -13.01 0.09 0.93
N GLY A 107 -12.70 -0.59 2.04
CA GLY A 107 -12.77 -0.04 3.39
C GLY A 107 -13.39 -1.03 4.36
N ALA A 108 -13.67 -0.55 5.58
CA ALA A 108 -14.43 -1.28 6.58
C ALA A 108 -15.94 -1.02 6.40
N GLU A 109 -16.75 -2.04 6.65
CA GLU A 109 -18.22 -1.97 6.60
C GLU A 109 -18.81 -2.80 7.74
N SER A 110 -19.82 -2.23 8.42
CA SER A 110 -20.64 -2.94 9.41
C SER A 110 -21.68 -3.78 8.70
N VAL A 111 -21.74 -5.08 9.01
CA VAL A 111 -22.66 -6.00 8.37
C VAL A 111 -23.27 -7.01 9.35
N LEU A 112 -24.44 -7.51 8.98
CA LEU A 112 -25.07 -8.68 9.57
C LEU A 112 -24.66 -9.91 8.74
N ALA A 113 -23.90 -10.81 9.35
CA ALA A 113 -23.52 -12.07 8.72
C ALA A 113 -24.60 -13.15 8.94
N ARG A 114 -25.03 -13.80 7.86
CA ARG A 114 -26.01 -14.91 7.93
C ARG A 114 -25.61 -16.10 7.08
N ARG A 115 -25.98 -17.29 7.54
CA ARG A 115 -25.88 -18.50 6.73
C ARG A 115 -26.92 -18.45 5.61
N ILE A 116 -26.53 -18.87 4.41
CA ILE A 116 -27.47 -19.10 3.31
C ILE A 116 -28.16 -20.45 3.53
N THR A 117 -29.49 -20.42 3.63
CA THR A 117 -30.34 -21.61 3.79
C THR A 117 -31.35 -21.77 2.66
N SER A 118 -31.65 -20.70 1.92
CA SER A 118 -32.57 -20.71 0.79
C SER A 118 -31.96 -21.40 -0.43
N ASP A 119 -32.70 -22.34 -1.03
CA ASP A 119 -32.27 -23.05 -2.24
C ASP A 119 -32.10 -22.08 -3.42
N ALA A 120 -32.88 -21.00 -3.47
CA ALA A 120 -32.74 -19.96 -4.50
C ALA A 120 -31.40 -19.23 -4.39
N GLU A 121 -31.00 -18.80 -3.19
CA GLU A 121 -29.71 -18.13 -2.96
C GLU A 121 -28.52 -19.09 -3.14
N LEU A 122 -28.69 -20.37 -2.76
CA LEU A 122 -27.69 -21.41 -3.04
C LEU A 122 -27.55 -21.68 -4.53
N ALA A 123 -28.64 -21.65 -5.29
CA ALA A 123 -28.60 -21.77 -6.75
C ALA A 123 -27.83 -20.60 -7.39
N GLU A 124 -27.98 -19.38 -6.86
CA GLU A 124 -27.18 -18.24 -7.32
C GLU A 124 -25.68 -18.41 -7.00
N ALA A 125 -25.35 -18.87 -5.79
CA ALA A 125 -23.97 -19.16 -5.40
C ALA A 125 -23.36 -20.29 -6.26
N PHE A 126 -24.14 -21.31 -6.60
CA PHE A 126 -23.74 -22.38 -7.51
C PHE A 126 -23.50 -21.86 -8.92
N ALA A 127 -24.41 -21.06 -9.47
CA ALA A 127 -24.27 -20.46 -10.79
C ALA A 127 -22.99 -19.60 -10.88
N PHE A 128 -22.74 -18.78 -9.87
CA PHE A 128 -21.49 -18.02 -9.75
C PHE A 128 -20.26 -18.93 -9.76
N ALA A 129 -20.25 -19.96 -8.91
CA ALA A 129 -19.11 -20.83 -8.77
C ALA A 129 -18.83 -21.64 -10.05
N MET A 130 -19.88 -21.99 -10.81
CA MET A 130 -19.76 -22.65 -12.12
C MET A 130 -19.31 -21.70 -13.24
N ALA A 131 -19.64 -20.41 -13.17
CA ALA A 131 -19.17 -19.41 -14.11
C ALA A 131 -17.67 -19.08 -13.92
N ASN A 132 -17.16 -19.18 -12.69
CA ASN A 132 -15.77 -18.87 -12.36
C ASN A 132 -14.85 -20.11 -12.44
N PRO A 133 -13.79 -20.12 -13.28
CA PRO A 133 -12.85 -21.25 -13.38
C PRO A 133 -12.20 -21.69 -12.06
N SER A 134 -11.79 -20.75 -11.20
CA SER A 134 -11.14 -21.08 -9.92
C SER A 134 -12.14 -21.71 -8.95
N MET A 135 -13.35 -21.16 -8.87
CA MET A 135 -14.40 -21.69 -8.01
C MET A 135 -14.89 -23.05 -8.48
N ARG A 136 -14.99 -23.30 -9.80
CA ARG A 136 -15.23 -24.65 -10.34
C ARG A 136 -14.20 -25.66 -9.85
N PHE A 137 -12.93 -25.27 -9.84
CA PHE A 137 -11.86 -26.12 -9.33
C PHE A 137 -12.02 -26.39 -7.82
N VAL A 138 -12.35 -25.35 -7.03
CA VAL A 138 -12.63 -25.49 -5.59
C VAL A 138 -13.82 -26.42 -5.34
N MET A 139 -14.93 -26.23 -6.06
CA MET A 139 -16.12 -27.08 -5.94
C MET A 139 -15.82 -28.54 -6.27
N LYS A 140 -15.09 -28.78 -7.36
CA LYS A 140 -14.63 -30.12 -7.74
C LYS A 140 -13.74 -30.74 -6.67
N SER A 141 -12.80 -29.98 -6.13
CA SER A 141 -11.86 -30.45 -5.08
C SER A 141 -12.54 -30.69 -3.73
N ALA A 142 -13.60 -29.93 -3.44
CA ALA A 142 -14.48 -30.11 -2.29
C ALA A 142 -15.42 -31.33 -2.44
N GLY A 143 -15.51 -31.90 -3.64
CA GLY A 143 -16.38 -33.03 -3.92
C GLY A 143 -17.86 -32.65 -4.00
N PHE A 144 -18.15 -31.40 -4.39
CA PHE A 144 -19.52 -31.00 -4.74
C PHE A 144 -19.95 -31.60 -6.07
N GLY A 145 -21.27 -31.79 -6.20
CA GLY A 145 -21.91 -32.20 -7.44
C GLY A 145 -21.63 -31.25 -8.61
N LYS A 146 -21.67 -31.80 -9.83
CA LYS A 146 -21.52 -31.02 -11.06
C LYS A 146 -22.82 -30.32 -11.48
N THR A 147 -23.95 -30.74 -10.91
CA THR A 147 -25.28 -30.19 -11.19
C THR A 147 -25.85 -29.49 -9.96
N LEU A 148 -26.80 -28.58 -10.18
CA LEU A 148 -27.46 -27.82 -9.12
C LEU A 148 -28.17 -28.75 -8.12
N GLU A 149 -28.89 -29.77 -8.59
CA GLU A 149 -29.56 -30.74 -7.72
C GLU A 149 -28.58 -31.45 -6.78
N GLN A 150 -27.46 -31.94 -7.31
CA GLN A 150 -26.43 -32.60 -6.51
C GLN A 150 -25.77 -31.64 -5.51
N PHE A 151 -25.65 -30.37 -5.87
CA PHE A 151 -25.15 -29.34 -4.96
C PHE A 151 -26.13 -29.05 -3.83
N LEU A 152 -27.42 -28.92 -4.15
CA LEU A 152 -28.48 -28.69 -3.16
C LEU A 152 -28.67 -29.89 -2.23
N ASP A 153 -28.55 -31.12 -2.72
CA ASP A 153 -28.55 -32.33 -1.88
C ASP A 153 -27.38 -32.35 -0.86
N GLN A 154 -26.31 -31.64 -1.19
CA GLN A 154 -25.11 -31.53 -0.36
C GLN A 154 -25.02 -30.20 0.41
N LYS A 155 -26.08 -29.38 0.43
CA LYS A 155 -26.06 -28.03 1.02
C LYS A 155 -25.72 -27.99 2.52
N GLU A 156 -25.98 -29.09 3.24
CA GLU A 156 -25.65 -29.20 4.67
C GLU A 156 -24.19 -29.57 4.93
N ARG A 157 -23.45 -30.06 3.92
CA ARG A 157 -22.03 -30.42 4.08
C ARG A 157 -21.14 -29.19 4.23
N PHE A 158 -21.60 -28.04 3.78
CA PHE A 158 -20.81 -26.83 3.73
C PHE A 158 -21.58 -25.61 4.19
N THR A 159 -20.84 -24.61 4.66
CA THR A 159 -21.44 -23.42 5.24
C THR A 159 -21.12 -22.23 4.34
N PHE A 160 -22.14 -21.73 3.66
CA PHE A 160 -22.11 -20.50 2.90
C PHE A 160 -22.63 -19.36 3.76
N VAL A 161 -21.88 -18.27 3.82
CA VAL A 161 -22.22 -17.06 4.56
C VAL A 161 -22.30 -15.89 3.61
N THR A 162 -23.34 -15.07 3.78
CA THR A 162 -23.50 -13.79 3.11
C THR A 162 -23.68 -12.68 4.13
N PHE A 163 -23.63 -11.44 3.66
CA PHE A 163 -23.60 -10.24 4.49
C PHE A 163 -24.65 -9.25 4.02
N ASP A 164 -25.50 -8.81 4.94
CA ASP A 164 -26.44 -7.73 4.72
C ASP A 164 -25.97 -6.48 5.50
N SER A 165 -26.32 -5.29 5.02
CA SER A 165 -25.97 -4.04 5.70
C SER A 165 -26.67 -3.94 7.06
N THR A 166 -26.02 -3.29 8.04
CA THR A 166 -26.60 -3.10 9.38
C THR A 166 -26.17 -1.76 9.98
N ASP A 167 -27.08 -1.15 10.75
CA ASP A 167 -26.81 0.06 11.54
C ASP A 167 -26.37 -0.27 12.99
N HIS A 168 -26.37 -1.55 13.36
CA HIS A 168 -25.93 -1.97 14.68
C HIS A 168 -24.43 -1.77 14.87
N ALA A 169 -24.01 -1.54 16.11
CA ALA A 169 -22.61 -1.46 16.48
C ALA A 169 -21.91 -2.82 16.24
N THR A 170 -20.76 -2.76 15.56
CA THR A 170 -19.94 -3.90 15.19
C THR A 170 -18.54 -3.75 15.80
N PRO A 171 -17.78 -4.85 15.98
CA PRO A 171 -16.44 -4.77 16.54
C PRO A 171 -15.49 -4.00 15.61
N GLU A 172 -14.54 -3.27 16.19
CA GLU A 172 -13.60 -2.41 15.45
C GLU A 172 -12.82 -3.16 14.34
N PRO A 173 -12.66 -2.55 13.16
CA PRO A 173 -11.80 -3.09 12.11
C PRO A 173 -10.34 -3.24 12.55
N VAL A 174 -9.57 -4.09 11.85
CA VAL A 174 -8.11 -4.10 11.93
C VAL A 174 -7.59 -2.71 11.56
N ARG A 175 -6.84 -2.13 12.49
CA ARG A 175 -6.16 -0.85 12.34
C ARG A 175 -4.81 -1.05 11.64
N SER A 176 -4.36 -0.03 10.92
CA SER A 176 -3.04 0.01 10.30
C SER A 176 -1.92 0.35 11.30
N ASP A 177 -1.90 -0.36 12.44
CA ASP A 177 -1.02 -0.08 13.59
C ASP A 177 0.46 -0.39 13.35
N LEU A 178 0.79 -1.08 12.25
CA LEU A 178 2.16 -1.39 11.82
C LEU A 178 2.62 -0.53 10.64
N ALA A 179 1.84 0.43 10.14
CA ALA A 179 2.23 1.24 8.99
C ALA A 179 3.59 1.97 9.17
N TRP A 180 3.98 2.26 10.42
CA TRP A 180 5.28 2.84 10.74
C TRP A 180 6.47 1.99 10.27
N VAL A 181 6.30 0.66 10.16
CA VAL A 181 7.37 -0.27 9.75
C VAL A 181 7.86 0.10 8.36
N TRP A 182 6.96 0.14 7.37
CA TRP A 182 7.40 0.52 6.02
C TRP A 182 7.83 1.98 5.97
N GLY A 183 7.19 2.89 6.72
CA GLY A 183 7.64 4.29 6.80
C GLY A 183 9.08 4.42 7.26
N PHE A 184 9.52 3.58 8.20
CA PHE A 184 10.90 3.59 8.69
C PHE A 184 11.89 2.93 7.72
N PHE A 185 11.53 1.80 7.10
CA PHE A 185 12.44 1.03 6.25
C PHE A 185 12.46 1.49 4.78
N LEU A 186 11.46 2.25 4.33
CA LEU A 186 11.36 2.72 2.95
C LEU A 186 12.57 3.56 2.51
N PRO A 187 13.11 4.51 3.30
CA PRO A 187 14.30 5.26 2.90
C PRO A 187 15.54 4.37 2.72
N LEU A 188 15.68 3.33 3.54
CA LEU A 188 16.80 2.39 3.47
C LEU A 188 16.70 1.54 2.20
N ALA A 189 15.50 0.99 1.93
CA ALA A 189 15.24 0.22 0.72
C ALA A 189 15.45 1.07 -0.55
N LEU A 190 15.00 2.32 -0.53
CA LEU A 190 15.22 3.27 -1.61
C LEU A 190 16.70 3.53 -1.85
N THR A 191 17.44 3.91 -0.81
CA THR A 191 18.86 4.24 -0.93
C THR A 191 19.65 3.03 -1.46
N ALA A 192 19.38 1.84 -0.92
CA ALA A 192 20.05 0.62 -1.37
C ALA A 192 19.73 0.26 -2.82
N THR A 193 18.45 0.23 -3.20
CA THR A 193 18.05 -0.16 -4.57
C THR A 193 18.51 0.85 -5.61
N THR A 194 18.36 2.15 -5.35
CA THR A 194 18.83 3.17 -6.28
C THR A 194 20.36 3.20 -6.35
N GLY A 195 21.06 2.96 -5.23
CA GLY A 195 22.52 2.79 -5.23
C GLY A 195 22.99 1.64 -6.12
N ILE A 196 22.28 0.51 -6.10
CA ILE A 196 22.54 -0.62 -7.01
C ILE A 196 22.32 -0.21 -8.47
N VAL A 197 21.26 0.55 -8.77
CA VAL A 197 20.98 1.03 -10.14
C VAL A 197 22.06 2.00 -10.62
N PHE A 198 22.46 3.00 -9.83
CA PHE A 198 23.54 3.93 -10.18
C PHE A 198 24.86 3.18 -10.43
N ARG A 199 25.22 2.28 -9.53
CA ARG A 199 26.46 1.49 -9.64
C ARG A 199 26.44 0.60 -10.87
N THR A 200 25.35 -0.11 -11.11
CA THR A 200 25.21 -0.97 -12.28
C THR A 200 25.24 -0.14 -13.55
N ALA A 201 24.48 0.95 -13.64
CA ALA A 201 24.45 1.84 -14.81
C ALA A 201 25.84 2.39 -15.18
N ALA A 202 26.64 2.75 -14.18
CA ALA A 202 28.01 3.24 -14.37
C ALA A 202 28.99 2.19 -14.92
N GLN A 203 28.66 0.90 -14.89
CA GLN A 203 29.51 -0.17 -15.44
C GLN A 203 29.37 -0.34 -16.95
N TRP A 204 28.23 0.06 -17.54
CA TRP A 204 27.92 -0.20 -18.96
C TRP A 204 27.53 1.06 -19.74
N SER A 205 27.58 2.23 -19.12
CA SER A 205 27.29 3.50 -19.78
C SER A 205 28.26 4.59 -19.33
N VAL A 206 28.33 5.68 -20.10
CA VAL A 206 29.07 6.89 -19.70
C VAL A 206 28.45 7.51 -18.46
N ARG A 207 29.24 8.30 -17.72
CA ARG A 207 28.87 8.81 -16.40
C ARG A 207 27.55 9.59 -16.42
N GLU A 208 27.37 10.42 -17.44
CA GLU A 208 26.21 11.28 -17.67
C GLU A 208 24.94 10.42 -17.86
N ALA A 209 25.04 9.37 -18.69
CA ALA A 209 23.94 8.43 -18.92
C ALA A 209 23.61 7.63 -17.66
N ALA A 210 24.62 7.17 -16.92
CA ALA A 210 24.42 6.46 -15.66
C ALA A 210 23.69 7.31 -14.62
N TYR A 211 24.04 8.60 -14.52
CA TYR A 211 23.40 9.55 -13.63
C TYR A 211 21.92 9.75 -13.98
N LEU A 212 21.63 9.96 -15.27
CA LEU A 212 20.25 10.14 -15.75
C LEU A 212 19.41 8.87 -15.59
N LEU A 213 19.96 7.69 -15.88
CA LEU A 213 19.27 6.40 -15.68
C LEU A 213 18.94 6.16 -14.20
N GLY A 214 19.87 6.50 -13.32
CA GLY A 214 19.67 6.43 -11.88
C GLY A 214 18.53 7.33 -11.39
N PHE A 215 18.51 8.59 -11.83
CA PHE A 215 17.41 9.52 -11.52
C PHE A 215 16.09 9.09 -12.16
N ALA A 216 16.10 8.56 -13.39
CA ALA A 216 14.89 8.03 -14.02
C ALA A 216 14.27 6.88 -13.22
N PHE A 217 15.08 5.94 -12.74
CA PHE A 217 14.61 4.87 -11.84
C PHE A 217 14.04 5.45 -10.54
N TYR A 218 14.77 6.36 -9.90
CA TYR A 218 14.34 7.02 -8.67
C TYR A 218 13.00 7.75 -8.84
N TRP A 219 12.85 8.56 -9.89
CA TRP A 219 11.61 9.28 -10.15
C TRP A 219 10.43 8.34 -10.46
N LEU A 220 10.60 7.42 -11.41
CA LEU A 220 9.51 6.58 -11.89
C LEU A 220 9.08 5.55 -10.83
N PHE A 221 10.04 4.87 -10.19
CA PHE A 221 9.76 3.81 -9.24
C PHE A 221 9.48 4.37 -7.84
N TRP A 222 10.40 5.16 -7.29
CA TRP A 222 10.27 5.61 -5.91
C TRP A 222 9.37 6.82 -5.76
N CYS A 223 9.51 7.84 -6.62
CA CYS A 223 8.76 9.08 -6.43
C CYS A 223 7.33 9.05 -6.96
N LEU A 224 7.04 8.21 -7.97
CA LEU A 224 5.72 8.14 -8.60
C LEU A 224 4.98 6.83 -8.30
N LEU A 225 5.59 5.67 -8.59
CA LEU A 225 4.92 4.38 -8.40
C LEU A 225 4.59 4.12 -6.93
N VAL A 226 5.55 4.28 -6.01
CA VAL A 226 5.32 3.99 -4.58
C VAL A 226 4.23 4.88 -3.96
N PRO A 227 4.30 6.23 -4.03
CA PRO A 227 3.19 7.08 -3.58
C PRO A 227 1.88 6.80 -4.31
N GLY A 228 1.93 6.47 -5.61
CA GLY A 228 0.75 6.12 -6.40
C GLY A 228 0.07 4.83 -5.96
N LEU A 229 0.83 3.84 -5.48
CA LEU A 229 0.29 2.62 -4.91
C LEU A 229 -0.34 2.87 -3.53
N VAL A 230 0.31 3.66 -2.68
CA VAL A 230 -0.18 3.98 -1.33
C VAL A 230 -1.45 4.84 -1.40
N PHE A 231 -1.48 5.88 -2.24
CA PHE A 231 -2.61 6.81 -2.42
C PHE A 231 -3.38 6.55 -3.72
N ARG A 232 -3.59 5.29 -4.09
CA ARG A 232 -4.22 4.90 -5.36
C ARG A 232 -5.61 5.47 -5.61
N LYS A 233 -6.38 5.78 -4.55
CA LYS A 233 -7.75 6.27 -4.67
C LYS A 233 -7.78 7.77 -4.89
N GLU A 234 -6.93 8.51 -4.17
CA GLU A 234 -6.84 9.97 -4.29
C GLU A 234 -5.89 10.41 -5.42
N GLY A 235 -4.98 9.55 -5.85
CA GLY A 235 -3.92 9.82 -6.83
C GLY A 235 -2.76 10.62 -6.24
N VAL A 236 -1.59 10.56 -6.89
CA VAL A 236 -0.38 11.27 -6.42
C VAL A 236 -0.55 12.79 -6.38
N GLY A 237 -1.38 13.36 -7.27
CA GLY A 237 -1.68 14.79 -7.27
C GLY A 237 -2.35 15.28 -5.98
N SER A 238 -3.03 14.40 -5.25
CA SER A 238 -3.62 14.76 -3.95
C SER A 238 -2.59 15.18 -2.90
N LEU A 239 -1.33 14.73 -3.04
CA LEU A 239 -0.23 15.06 -2.14
C LEU A 239 0.27 16.51 -2.30
N LEU A 240 -0.10 17.17 -3.40
CA LEU A 240 0.16 18.59 -3.67
C LEU A 240 -1.06 19.47 -3.33
N LYS A 241 -2.11 18.90 -2.72
CA LYS A 241 -3.29 19.65 -2.29
C LYS A 241 -3.21 19.95 -0.80
N ASP A 242 -3.07 21.23 -0.47
CA ASP A 242 -3.08 21.74 0.91
C ASP A 242 -4.33 21.25 1.65
N GLN A 243 -4.10 20.62 2.81
CA GLN A 243 -5.15 20.31 3.78
C GLN A 243 -5.40 21.53 4.68
N LYS A 244 -4.37 22.35 4.88
CA LYS A 244 -4.40 23.62 5.61
C LYS A 244 -3.62 24.68 4.82
N PRO A 245 -4.11 25.92 4.75
CA PRO A 245 -3.40 27.00 4.04
C PRO A 245 -2.08 27.35 4.73
N LEU A 246 -1.03 27.58 3.92
CA LEU A 246 0.27 28.04 4.42
C LEU A 246 0.18 29.44 5.04
N PHE A 247 -0.43 30.39 4.32
CA PHE A 247 -0.51 31.79 4.74
C PHE A 247 -1.63 32.02 5.76
N THR A 248 -1.34 31.73 7.01
CA THR A 248 -2.19 32.05 8.17
C THR A 248 -1.34 32.55 9.32
N SER A 249 -1.92 33.33 10.24
CA SER A 249 -1.23 33.81 11.44
C SER A 249 -0.64 32.67 12.29
N GLY A 250 -1.29 31.51 12.31
CA GLY A 250 -0.82 30.31 13.01
C GLY A 250 0.33 29.54 12.33
N ASN A 251 0.78 29.97 11.14
CA ASN A 251 1.83 29.31 10.36
C ASN A 251 3.03 30.23 10.05
N TRP A 252 3.22 31.31 10.81
CA TRP A 252 4.29 32.28 10.58
C TRP A 252 5.68 31.63 10.44
N LEU A 253 6.00 30.63 11.27
CA LEU A 253 7.30 29.94 11.21
C LEU A 253 7.47 29.15 9.89
N ALA A 254 6.41 28.50 9.40
CA ALA A 254 6.44 27.78 8.13
C ALA A 254 6.61 28.75 6.95
N VAL A 255 5.94 29.91 6.99
CA VAL A 255 6.10 30.97 5.99
C VAL A 255 7.53 31.51 6.00
N MET A 256 8.07 31.82 7.19
CA MET A 256 9.44 32.31 7.34
C MET A 256 10.45 31.29 6.80
N LEU A 257 10.34 30.02 7.18
CA LEU A 257 11.23 28.96 6.69
C LEU A 257 11.13 28.82 5.17
N TRP A 258 9.92 28.85 4.61
CA TRP A 258 9.72 28.77 3.16
C TRP A 258 10.38 29.93 2.43
N LEU A 259 10.21 31.16 2.93
CA LEU A 259 10.86 32.35 2.39
C LEU A 259 12.38 32.28 2.49
N VAL A 260 12.92 31.96 3.66
CA VAL A 260 14.37 31.89 3.90
C VAL A 260 15.02 30.87 2.98
N VAL A 261 14.47 29.66 2.89
CA VAL A 261 15.05 28.61 2.03
C VAL A 261 14.98 29.02 0.55
N THR A 262 13.85 29.56 0.10
CA THR A 262 13.68 29.99 -1.30
C THR A 262 14.66 31.12 -1.64
N LEU A 263 14.76 32.14 -0.79
CA LEU A 263 15.64 33.28 -1.01
C LEU A 263 17.11 32.89 -0.92
N ALA A 264 17.49 32.02 0.02
CA ALA A 264 18.85 31.52 0.13
C ALA A 264 19.30 30.84 -1.18
N ALA A 265 18.46 29.99 -1.77
CA ALA A 265 18.74 29.36 -3.06
C ALA A 265 18.91 30.40 -4.19
N VAL A 266 18.06 31.43 -4.24
CA VAL A 266 18.22 32.53 -5.20
C VAL A 266 19.58 33.20 -5.03
N PHE A 267 19.93 33.61 -3.81
CA PHE A 267 21.20 34.28 -3.54
C PHE A 267 22.42 33.42 -3.88
N MET A 268 22.35 32.12 -3.63
CA MET A 268 23.45 31.19 -3.91
C MET A 268 23.69 31.02 -5.41
N TYR A 269 22.63 30.92 -6.22
CA TYR A 269 22.75 30.43 -7.60
C TYR A 269 22.45 31.47 -8.69
N VAL A 270 21.87 32.62 -8.37
CA VAL A 270 21.44 33.61 -9.38
C VAL A 270 22.59 34.12 -10.25
N GLY A 271 23.79 34.25 -9.68
CA GLY A 271 24.97 34.72 -10.42
C GLY A 271 25.42 33.75 -11.51
N GLU A 272 25.37 32.45 -11.24
CA GLU A 272 25.65 31.40 -12.24
C GLU A 272 24.53 31.31 -13.26
N PHE A 273 23.26 31.37 -12.81
CA PHE A 273 22.09 31.33 -13.67
C PHE A 273 22.10 32.43 -14.75
N ILE A 274 22.40 33.68 -14.38
CA ILE A 274 22.42 34.81 -15.33
C ILE A 274 23.51 34.65 -16.39
N ARG A 275 24.61 33.97 -16.06
CA ARG A 275 25.75 33.74 -16.97
C ARG A 275 25.61 32.46 -17.79
N ALA A 276 24.61 31.63 -17.50
CA ALA A 276 24.44 30.33 -18.14
C ALA A 276 23.97 30.48 -19.60
N PRO A 277 24.42 29.58 -20.50
CA PRO A 277 23.91 29.56 -21.86
C PRO A 277 22.43 29.21 -21.88
N LEU A 278 21.68 29.81 -22.82
CA LEU A 278 20.23 29.65 -22.93
C LEU A 278 19.82 28.16 -23.07
N THR A 279 20.62 27.36 -23.78
CA THR A 279 20.38 25.92 -23.94
C THR A 279 20.35 25.19 -22.59
N LEU A 280 21.28 25.51 -21.69
CA LEU A 280 21.34 24.91 -20.35
C LEU A 280 20.14 25.34 -19.49
N ILE A 281 19.73 26.60 -19.57
CA ILE A 281 18.55 27.11 -18.86
C ILE A 281 17.28 26.39 -19.34
N LEU A 282 17.11 26.26 -20.67
CA LEU A 282 15.95 25.59 -21.26
C LEU A 282 15.87 24.10 -20.89
N LEU A 283 17.02 23.43 -20.73
CA LEU A 283 17.08 22.06 -20.20
C LEU A 283 16.81 22.00 -18.69
N ALA A 284 17.33 22.97 -17.92
CA ALA A 284 17.20 22.99 -16.47
C ALA A 284 15.75 23.16 -16.00
N ILE A 285 14.94 23.96 -16.70
CA ILE A 285 13.54 24.23 -16.32
C ILE A 285 12.72 22.94 -16.13
N PRO A 286 12.55 22.07 -17.15
CA PRO A 286 11.78 20.85 -17.00
C PRO A 286 12.44 19.86 -16.05
N LEU A 287 13.77 19.69 -16.09
CA LEU A 287 14.47 18.72 -15.24
C LEU A 287 14.38 19.07 -13.75
N ALA A 288 14.58 20.34 -13.39
CA ALA A 288 14.46 20.80 -12.01
C ALA A 288 13.02 20.73 -11.52
N THR A 289 12.04 21.02 -12.38
CA THR A 289 10.61 20.92 -12.02
C THR A 289 10.23 19.46 -11.76
N VAL A 290 10.64 18.53 -12.62
CA VAL A 290 10.40 17.09 -12.42
C VAL A 290 11.08 16.62 -11.14
N ASN A 291 12.34 16.97 -10.93
CA ASN A 291 13.07 16.58 -9.72
C ASN A 291 12.39 17.12 -8.46
N GLY A 292 12.15 18.44 -8.41
CA GLY A 292 11.53 19.10 -7.27
C GLY A 292 10.15 18.53 -6.95
N ILE A 293 9.29 18.30 -7.94
CA ILE A 293 7.97 17.68 -7.68
C ILE A 293 8.14 16.23 -7.21
N CYS A 294 8.94 15.41 -7.89
CA CYS A 294 9.09 13.99 -7.55
C CYS A 294 9.63 13.79 -6.14
N GLU A 295 10.71 14.49 -5.78
CA GLU A 295 11.31 14.35 -4.45
C GLU A 295 10.37 14.83 -3.36
N GLU A 296 9.62 15.90 -3.59
CA GLU A 296 8.69 16.44 -2.60
C GLU A 296 7.44 15.57 -2.44
N LEU A 297 6.95 14.95 -3.52
CA LEU A 297 5.89 13.93 -3.44
C LEU A 297 6.29 12.76 -2.53
N LEU A 298 7.52 12.28 -2.67
CA LEU A 298 8.03 11.15 -1.91
C LEU A 298 8.39 11.50 -0.46
N TRP A 299 9.28 12.46 -0.26
CA TRP A 299 9.88 12.70 1.05
C TRP A 299 8.95 13.51 1.96
N ARG A 300 8.10 14.37 1.40
CA ARG A 300 7.17 15.19 2.18
C ARG A 300 5.77 14.64 2.03
N GLY A 301 5.21 14.67 0.82
CA GLY A 301 3.81 14.36 0.53
C GLY A 301 3.37 13.01 1.09
N LEU A 302 4.04 11.93 0.71
CA LEU A 302 3.75 10.57 1.17
C LEU A 302 3.76 10.48 2.70
N TYR A 303 4.81 10.98 3.35
CA TYR A 303 5.00 10.83 4.79
C TYR A 303 4.04 11.67 5.63
N VAL A 304 3.86 12.96 5.30
CA VAL A 304 2.94 13.82 6.06
C VAL A 304 1.50 13.36 5.92
N ARG A 305 1.14 12.78 4.76
CA ARG A 305 -0.21 12.26 4.52
C ARG A 305 -0.42 10.88 5.14
N ALA A 306 0.59 10.02 5.16
CA ALA A 306 0.51 8.69 5.77
C ALA A 306 0.59 8.74 7.31
N PHE A 307 1.31 9.72 7.86
CA PHE A 307 1.59 9.84 9.29
C PHE A 307 1.27 11.24 9.87
N PRO A 308 0.05 11.77 9.68
CA PRO A 308 -0.29 13.16 10.04
C PRO A 308 -0.25 13.45 11.56
N GLY A 309 -0.25 12.40 12.40
CA GLY A 309 -0.18 12.51 13.86
C GLY A 309 1.20 12.24 14.46
N SER A 310 2.23 11.98 13.64
CA SER A 310 3.57 11.64 14.12
C SER A 310 4.61 12.51 13.44
N PRO A 311 5.12 13.57 14.09
CA PRO A 311 6.23 14.37 13.56
C PRO A 311 7.50 13.53 13.33
N TRP A 312 7.71 12.49 14.13
CA TRP A 312 8.82 11.56 13.96
C TRP A 312 8.80 10.90 12.57
N LEU A 313 7.68 10.29 12.21
CA LEU A 313 7.53 9.62 10.91
C LEU A 313 7.23 10.61 9.78
N GLY A 314 6.52 11.69 10.05
CA GLY A 314 6.10 12.68 9.04
C GLY A 314 7.21 13.66 8.63
N VAL A 315 8.21 13.88 9.49
CA VAL A 315 9.25 14.91 9.29
C VAL A 315 10.66 14.36 9.49
N ILE A 316 10.94 13.75 10.64
CA ILE A 316 12.32 13.42 11.01
C ILE A 316 12.88 12.26 10.18
N VAL A 317 12.17 11.13 10.15
CA VAL A 317 12.57 9.94 9.37
C VAL A 317 12.76 10.28 7.87
N PRO A 318 11.81 10.94 7.18
CA PRO A 318 12.01 11.29 5.78
C PRO A 318 13.12 12.33 5.58
N ALA A 319 13.37 13.26 6.51
CA ALA A 319 14.49 14.19 6.38
C ALA A 319 15.85 13.48 6.48
N ILE A 320 15.99 12.52 7.41
CA ILE A 320 17.18 11.67 7.51
C ILE A 320 17.33 10.83 6.25
N GLY A 321 16.25 10.21 5.78
CA GLY A 321 16.23 9.44 4.55
C GLY A 321 16.63 10.25 3.32
N PHE A 322 16.06 11.45 3.17
CA PHE A 322 16.39 12.40 2.11
C PHE A 322 17.87 12.75 2.15
N ALA A 323 18.43 13.05 3.31
CA ALA A 323 19.86 13.34 3.47
C ALA A 323 20.74 12.14 3.05
N LEU A 324 20.47 10.95 3.60
CA LEU A 324 21.24 9.74 3.30
C LEU A 324 21.20 9.35 1.82
N TRP A 325 20.05 9.53 1.17
CA TRP A 325 19.89 9.29 -0.27
C TRP A 325 20.89 10.09 -1.11
N HIS A 326 21.29 11.30 -0.69
CA HIS A 326 22.25 12.13 -1.43
C HIS A 326 23.68 11.58 -1.49
N PHE A 327 24.00 10.52 -0.72
CA PHE A 327 25.25 9.80 -0.95
C PHE A 327 25.26 9.08 -2.31
N VAL A 328 24.10 8.65 -2.81
CA VAL A 328 24.01 7.85 -4.04
C VAL A 328 24.37 8.66 -5.28
N PRO A 329 23.78 9.84 -5.58
CA PRO A 329 24.20 10.64 -6.73
C PRO A 329 25.68 11.06 -6.66
N GLN A 330 26.21 11.25 -5.45
CA GLN A 330 27.61 11.64 -5.22
C GLN A 330 28.62 10.53 -5.50
N THR A 331 28.19 9.27 -5.73
CA THR A 331 29.11 8.23 -6.21
C THR A 331 29.59 8.50 -7.64
N LEU A 332 28.86 9.32 -8.41
CA LEU A 332 29.23 9.72 -9.77
C LEU A 332 29.75 11.15 -9.84
N TYR A 333 29.10 12.08 -9.14
CA TYR A 333 29.51 13.49 -9.06
C TYR A 333 29.67 13.90 -7.59
N PRO A 334 30.84 13.63 -6.98
CA PRO A 334 31.08 13.94 -5.59
C PRO A 334 31.21 15.44 -5.35
N ALA A 335 30.58 15.95 -4.29
CA ALA A 335 30.87 17.30 -3.80
C ALA A 335 32.26 17.34 -3.14
N GLU A 336 32.88 18.52 -3.10
CA GLU A 336 34.17 18.72 -2.41
C GLU A 336 34.11 18.28 -0.93
N ASN A 337 33.01 18.64 -0.25
CA ASN A 337 32.70 18.18 1.10
C ASN A 337 31.40 17.36 1.10
N GLN A 338 31.50 16.07 0.80
CA GLN A 338 30.35 15.17 0.70
C GLN A 338 29.52 15.11 1.98
N LEU A 339 30.18 15.00 3.13
CA LEU A 339 29.49 14.94 4.43
C LEU A 339 28.79 16.26 4.76
N GLY A 340 29.46 17.38 4.50
CA GLY A 340 28.88 18.72 4.67
C GLY A 340 27.65 18.92 3.79
N PHE A 341 27.69 18.45 2.54
CA PHE A 341 26.56 18.48 1.63
C PHE A 341 25.39 17.63 2.13
N VAL A 342 25.63 16.38 2.56
CA VAL A 342 24.58 15.51 3.12
C VAL A 342 24.00 16.10 4.41
N LEU A 343 24.83 16.69 5.27
CA LEU A 343 24.36 17.34 6.49
C LEU A 343 23.51 18.57 6.18
N SER A 344 23.86 19.37 5.17
CA SER A 344 23.05 20.53 4.79
C SER A 344 21.69 20.12 4.22
N THR A 345 21.62 19.04 3.44
CA THR A 345 20.35 18.52 2.91
C THR A 345 19.45 17.96 4.02
N LEU A 346 19.99 17.48 5.15
CA LEU A 346 19.20 17.12 6.33
C LEU A 346 18.45 18.34 6.90
N PHE A 347 19.13 19.48 7.09
CA PHE A 347 18.49 20.69 7.63
C PHE A 347 17.46 21.26 6.67
N LEU A 348 17.74 21.24 5.37
CA LEU A 348 16.77 21.56 4.32
C LEU A 348 15.56 20.62 4.37
N GLY A 349 15.81 19.32 4.51
CA GLY A 349 14.80 18.27 4.66
C GLY A 349 13.89 18.51 5.87
N LEU A 350 14.45 18.90 7.01
CA LEU A 350 13.71 19.24 8.23
C LEU A 350 12.85 20.49 8.05
N ALA A 351 13.38 21.55 7.42
CA ALA A 351 12.63 22.77 7.16
C ALA A 351 11.43 22.52 6.23
N TYR A 352 11.65 21.85 5.10
CA TYR A 352 10.57 21.47 4.18
C TYR A 352 9.60 20.46 4.80
N GLY A 353 10.09 19.48 5.55
CA GLY A 353 9.26 18.54 6.27
C GLY A 353 8.32 19.23 7.26
N PHE A 354 8.82 20.24 8.00
CA PHE A 354 7.99 21.05 8.88
C PHE A 354 6.92 21.83 8.10
N ILE A 355 7.28 22.50 7.00
CA ILE A 355 6.33 23.23 6.15
C ILE A 355 5.22 22.29 5.67
N ALA A 356 5.61 21.14 5.11
CA ALA A 356 4.67 20.15 4.60
C ALA A 356 3.78 19.54 5.69
N TYR A 357 4.31 19.35 6.90
CA TYR A 357 3.55 18.86 8.05
C TYR A 357 2.50 19.87 8.51
N ARG A 358 2.80 21.18 8.42
CA ARG A 358 1.86 22.25 8.78
C ARG A 358 0.72 22.41 7.76
N THR A 359 1.02 22.25 6.48
CA THR A 359 0.02 22.35 5.39
C THR A 359 -0.69 21.03 5.09
N GLY A 360 -0.11 19.90 5.51
CA GLY A 360 -0.54 18.56 5.14
C GLY A 360 -0.30 18.22 3.67
N SER A 361 0.61 18.93 2.98
CA SER A 361 0.89 18.75 1.56
C SER A 361 2.34 19.11 1.20
N ALA A 362 2.83 18.60 0.08
CA ALA A 362 4.14 18.93 -0.47
C ALA A 362 4.11 20.13 -1.46
N LYS A 363 2.98 20.83 -1.58
CA LYS A 363 2.78 21.87 -2.61
C LYS A 363 3.86 22.95 -2.59
N TRP A 364 4.04 23.58 -1.44
CA TRP A 364 4.91 24.75 -1.29
C TRP A 364 6.39 24.39 -1.35
N THR A 365 6.73 23.21 -0.84
CA THR A 365 8.09 22.68 -0.91
C THR A 365 8.42 22.25 -2.34
N ALA A 366 7.49 21.64 -3.08
CA ALA A 366 7.65 21.33 -4.51
C ALA A 366 7.90 22.57 -5.36
N LEU A 367 7.15 23.66 -5.13
CA LEU A 367 7.35 24.92 -5.83
C LEU A 367 8.74 25.52 -5.52
N SER A 368 9.10 25.61 -4.24
CA SER A 368 10.38 26.17 -3.81
C SER A 368 11.58 25.33 -4.27
N HIS A 369 11.47 24.00 -4.17
CA HIS A 369 12.50 23.07 -4.64
C HIS A 369 12.66 23.16 -6.16
N SER A 370 11.56 23.18 -6.92
CA SER A 370 11.61 23.35 -8.37
C SER A 370 12.31 24.65 -8.74
N LEU A 371 11.91 25.79 -8.15
CA LEU A 371 12.54 27.09 -8.39
C LEU A 371 14.03 27.08 -8.04
N SER A 372 14.39 26.55 -6.87
CA SER A 372 15.78 26.43 -6.43
C SER A 372 16.61 25.62 -7.42
N GLY A 373 16.07 24.49 -7.90
CA GLY A 373 16.70 23.65 -8.91
C GLY A 373 16.85 24.36 -10.25
N ILE A 374 15.88 25.16 -10.68
CA ILE A 374 15.96 25.92 -11.94
C ILE A 374 17.11 26.92 -11.87
N ILE A 375 17.20 27.69 -10.78
CA ILE A 375 18.24 28.70 -10.60
C ILE A 375 19.61 28.01 -10.45
N ALA A 376 19.67 26.85 -9.80
CA ALA A 376 20.85 26.00 -9.74
C ALA A 376 21.13 25.20 -11.03
N LEU A 377 20.46 25.53 -12.15
CA LEU A 377 20.64 24.89 -13.46
C LEU A 377 20.47 23.36 -13.43
N SER A 378 19.60 22.88 -12.53
CA SER A 378 19.32 21.47 -12.24
C SER A 378 20.54 20.67 -11.75
N GLY A 379 21.54 21.35 -11.16
CA GLY A 379 22.77 20.72 -10.70
C GLY A 379 23.45 19.97 -11.84
N TYR A 380 23.73 18.68 -11.66
CA TYR A 380 24.33 17.82 -12.69
C TYR A 380 23.32 17.25 -13.70
N LEU A 381 22.01 17.40 -13.51
CA LEU A 381 21.01 16.82 -14.44
C LEU A 381 21.07 17.49 -15.82
N ALA A 382 20.96 18.81 -15.88
CA ALA A 382 20.94 19.53 -17.16
C ALA A 382 22.29 19.47 -17.89
N PRO A 383 23.45 19.62 -17.22
CA PRO A 383 24.75 19.39 -17.85
C PRO A 383 24.92 17.95 -18.38
N SER A 384 24.43 16.93 -17.67
CA SER A 384 24.50 15.54 -18.14
C SER A 384 23.68 15.33 -19.41
N VAL A 385 22.48 15.93 -19.50
CA VAL A 385 21.69 15.88 -20.74
C VAL A 385 22.43 16.60 -21.85
N LEU A 386 22.93 17.81 -21.59
CA LEU A 386 23.63 18.61 -22.58
C LEU A 386 24.86 17.89 -23.15
N ALA A 387 25.64 17.22 -22.30
CA ALA A 387 26.83 16.48 -22.69
C ALA A 387 26.53 15.22 -23.54
N LEU A 388 25.32 14.67 -23.47
CA LEU A 388 24.93 13.52 -24.29
C LEU A 388 24.33 13.90 -25.65
N ILE A 389 23.88 15.16 -25.78
CA ILE A 389 23.27 15.67 -27.02
C ILE A 389 24.20 16.58 -27.83
N ALA A 390 25.29 17.04 -27.22
CA ALA A 390 26.40 17.75 -27.86
C ALA A 390 27.36 16.74 -28.49
#